data_AF-A0A2V9KUJ8-F1
#
_entry.id   AF-A0A2V9KUJ8-F1
#
_cell.length_a   1.000
_cell.length_b   1.000
_cell.length_c   1.000
_cell.angle_alpha   90.00
_cell.angle_beta   90.00
_cell.angle_gamma   90.00
#
_symmetry.space_group_name_H-M   'P 1'
#
loop_
_entity.id
_entity.type
_entity.pdbx_description
1 polymer ?
#
loop_
_entity_poly.entity_id
_entity_poly.type
_entity_poly.pdbx_seq_one_letter_code
_entity_poly.pdbx_strand_id
1 'polypeptide(L)'
;MPETAKIGARPLETNEILRLLLESSERINSTLDLDELMVRIAEVVKRAVDYELFAILLLNEKAQELRVRFSIGHPDEIVRDLRIKVGEGIVGRAAETRRSVRVSDVRQEPAYIPSLPSIRSELAVPLIAKNRVVGVVDLEAPWPDFFTDSGGPHCRGD
;
A
#
# COMPACT_ATOMS: atom_id res chain seq x y z
N MET A 1 -59.86 -24.74 -9.02
CA MET A 1 -58.99 -24.17 -7.97
C MET A 1 -57.92 -25.21 -7.64
N PRO A 2 -56.62 -24.89 -7.67
CA PRO A 2 -55.57 -25.77 -7.16
C PRO A 2 -54.72 -25.16 -6.04
N GLU A 3 -54.56 -25.89 -4.93
CA GLU A 3 -53.78 -25.55 -3.72
C GLU A 3 -53.54 -26.84 -2.90
N THR A 4 -52.44 -27.07 -2.15
CA THR A 4 -51.17 -26.31 -2.02
C THR A 4 -49.98 -27.29 -1.84
N ALA A 5 -48.76 -26.74 -1.87
CA ALA A 5 -47.45 -27.37 -1.87
C ALA A 5 -46.91 -27.88 -0.50
N LYS A 6 -45.87 -28.74 -0.56
CA LYS A 6 -44.82 -28.92 0.46
C LYS A 6 -43.45 -28.96 -0.20
N ILE A 7 -42.44 -28.36 0.43
CA ILE A 7 -41.07 -28.24 -0.08
C ILE A 7 -40.17 -29.20 0.72
N GLY A 8 -39.38 -30.01 0.02
CA GLY A 8 -38.28 -30.80 0.58
C GLY A 8 -37.01 -30.51 -0.22
N ALA A 9 -35.89 -30.28 0.46
CA ALA A 9 -34.65 -29.86 -0.19
C ALA A 9 -34.14 -30.93 -1.17
N ARG A 10 -33.82 -30.51 -2.40
CA ARG A 10 -33.18 -31.37 -3.40
C ARG A 10 -31.71 -31.61 -3.03
N PRO A 11 -31.13 -32.77 -3.35
CA PRO A 11 -29.68 -32.89 -3.48
C PRO A 11 -29.21 -31.84 -4.48
N LEU A 12 -28.15 -31.09 -4.14
CA LEU A 12 -27.56 -30.13 -5.06
C LEU A 12 -27.05 -30.89 -6.29
N GLU A 13 -27.49 -30.47 -7.48
CA GLU A 13 -27.01 -31.04 -8.73
C GLU A 13 -25.50 -30.77 -8.86
N THR A 14 -24.75 -31.62 -9.56
CA THR A 14 -23.28 -31.46 -9.70
C THR A 14 -22.89 -30.06 -10.21
N ASN A 15 -23.72 -29.45 -11.05
CA ASN A 15 -23.53 -28.08 -11.54
C ASN A 15 -23.72 -26.98 -10.48
N GLU A 16 -24.56 -27.20 -9.46
CA GLU A 16 -24.74 -26.26 -8.34
C GLU A 16 -23.54 -26.32 -7.39
N ILE A 17 -23.02 -27.54 -7.14
CA ILE A 17 -21.77 -27.74 -6.38
C ILE A 17 -20.60 -27.08 -7.11
N LEU A 18 -20.48 -27.24 -8.44
CA LEU A 18 -19.45 -26.59 -9.24
C LEU A 18 -19.53 -25.06 -9.17
N ARG A 19 -20.74 -24.47 -9.18
CA ARG A 19 -20.93 -23.02 -9.00
C ARG A 19 -20.52 -22.55 -7.60
N LEU A 20 -20.93 -23.26 -6.55
CA LEU A 20 -20.55 -22.93 -5.17
C LEU A 20 -19.03 -23.03 -4.95
N LEU A 21 -18.37 -24.00 -5.60
CA LEU A 21 -16.91 -24.10 -5.60
C LEU A 21 -16.24 -22.96 -6.38
N LEU A 22 -16.77 -22.57 -7.55
CA LEU A 22 -16.25 -21.43 -8.31
C LEU A 22 -16.42 -20.11 -7.55
N GLU A 23 -17.61 -19.85 -6.98
CA GLU A 23 -17.88 -18.67 -6.15
C GLU A 23 -16.97 -18.64 -4.91
N SER A 24 -16.72 -19.78 -4.28
CA SER A 24 -15.77 -19.89 -3.16
C SER A 24 -14.33 -19.67 -3.60
N SER A 25 -13.95 -20.17 -4.78
CA SER A 25 -12.63 -19.99 -5.39
C SER A 25 -12.35 -18.54 -5.73
N GLU A 26 -13.31 -17.83 -6.35
CA GLU A 26 -13.21 -16.39 -6.64
C GLU A 26 -13.07 -15.57 -5.34
N ARG A 27 -13.81 -15.96 -4.29
CA ARG A 27 -13.76 -15.28 -2.98
C ARG A 27 -12.45 -15.53 -2.24
N ILE A 28 -11.85 -16.72 -2.36
CA ILE A 28 -10.50 -17.02 -1.84
C ILE A 28 -9.40 -16.29 -2.63
N ASN A 29 -9.58 -16.14 -3.96
CA ASN A 29 -8.62 -15.45 -4.82
C ASN A 29 -8.39 -13.99 -4.40
N SER A 30 -9.39 -13.33 -3.80
CA SER A 30 -9.34 -11.91 -3.43
C SER A 30 -8.23 -11.49 -2.44
N THR A 31 -7.60 -12.43 -1.73
CA THR A 31 -6.46 -12.12 -0.84
C THR A 31 -5.11 -12.27 -1.57
N LEU A 32 -4.92 -13.33 -2.35
CA LEU A 32 -3.74 -13.47 -3.22
C LEU A 32 -3.68 -12.33 -4.24
N ASP A 33 -4.81 -12.01 -4.87
CA ASP A 33 -4.88 -10.98 -5.93
C ASP A 33 -4.50 -9.58 -5.40
N LEU A 34 -4.75 -9.27 -4.13
CA LEU A 34 -4.33 -7.99 -3.54
C LEU A 34 -2.81 -7.95 -3.23
N ASP A 35 -2.24 -9.02 -2.69
CA ASP A 35 -0.79 -9.08 -2.44
C ASP A 35 -0.01 -9.11 -3.77
N GLU A 36 -0.46 -9.90 -4.75
CA GLU A 36 0.07 -9.89 -6.12
C GLU A 36 -0.08 -8.51 -6.79
N LEU A 37 -1.22 -7.84 -6.63
CA LEU A 37 -1.43 -6.50 -7.16
C LEU A 37 -0.44 -5.50 -6.56
N MET A 38 -0.16 -5.57 -5.26
CA MET A 38 0.82 -4.68 -4.62
C MET A 38 2.25 -4.97 -5.08
N VAL A 39 2.63 -6.24 -5.28
CA VAL A 39 3.90 -6.60 -5.93
C VAL A 39 3.98 -5.99 -7.34
N ARG A 40 2.95 -6.19 -8.17
CA ARG A 40 2.90 -5.64 -9.54
C ARG A 40 2.93 -4.11 -9.57
N ILE A 41 2.27 -3.44 -8.62
CA ILE A 41 2.34 -1.97 -8.46
C ILE A 41 3.77 -1.56 -8.14
N ALA A 42 4.43 -2.22 -7.19
CA ALA A 42 5.81 -1.93 -6.83
C ALA A 42 6.76 -2.14 -8.01
N GLU A 43 6.62 -3.23 -8.78
CA GLU A 43 7.38 -3.49 -10.02
C GLU A 43 7.13 -2.46 -11.13
N VAL A 44 5.91 -1.89 -11.23
CA VAL A 44 5.61 -0.77 -12.13
C VAL A 44 6.33 0.50 -11.65
N VAL A 45 6.26 0.81 -10.36
CA VAL A 45 6.92 2.00 -9.78
C VAL A 45 8.44 1.89 -9.88
N LYS A 46 9.02 0.72 -9.62
CA LYS A 46 10.48 0.44 -9.69
C LYS A 46 11.07 0.67 -11.08
N ARG A 47 10.26 0.52 -12.13
CA ARG A 47 10.65 0.82 -13.52
C ARG A 47 10.67 2.32 -13.85
N ALA A 48 9.94 3.14 -13.10
CA ALA A 48 9.95 4.59 -13.24
C ALA A 48 10.91 5.27 -12.25
N VAL A 49 11.09 4.68 -11.06
CA VAL A 49 11.82 5.25 -9.93
C VAL A 49 12.64 4.14 -9.26
N ASP A 50 13.97 4.23 -9.32
CA ASP A 50 14.89 3.21 -8.79
C ASP A 50 15.06 3.31 -7.25
N TYR A 51 13.94 3.25 -6.52
CA TYR A 51 13.89 3.35 -5.04
C TYR A 51 14.66 2.21 -4.36
N GLU A 52 15.14 2.43 -3.14
CA GLU A 52 15.73 1.38 -2.29
C GLU A 52 14.66 0.71 -1.43
N LEU A 53 13.79 1.52 -0.82
CA LEU A 53 12.65 1.05 -0.03
C LEU A 53 11.34 1.52 -0.65
N PHE A 54 10.32 0.69 -0.50
CA PHE A 54 8.95 0.96 -0.92
C PHE A 54 8.00 0.46 0.16
N ALA A 55 6.99 1.23 0.51
CA ALA A 55 5.92 0.79 1.38
C ALA A 55 4.55 1.30 0.90
N ILE A 56 3.51 0.53 1.22
CA ILE A 56 2.12 0.98 1.16
C ILE A 56 1.60 0.93 2.59
N LEU A 57 1.27 2.09 3.14
CA LEU A 57 0.64 2.21 4.44
C LEU A 57 -0.85 2.51 4.27
N LEU A 58 -1.72 1.81 5.00
CA LEU A 58 -3.16 2.07 4.99
C LEU A 58 -3.59 2.82 6.25
N LEU A 59 -4.50 3.78 6.08
CA LEU A 59 -5.01 4.62 7.16
C LEU A 59 -6.12 3.89 7.92
N ASN A 60 -5.93 3.70 9.22
CA ASN A 60 -7.01 3.37 10.14
C ASN A 60 -7.76 4.66 10.53
N GLU A 61 -8.87 4.96 9.85
CA GLU A 61 -9.69 6.16 10.12
C GLU A 61 -10.10 6.30 11.60
N LYS A 62 -10.27 5.20 12.36
CA LYS A 62 -10.67 5.26 13.78
C LYS A 62 -9.52 5.59 14.72
N ALA A 63 -8.32 5.09 14.44
CA ALA A 63 -7.12 5.33 15.26
C ALA A 63 -6.36 6.60 14.84
N GLN A 64 -6.60 7.12 13.63
CA GLN A 64 -5.78 8.16 12.99
C GLN A 64 -4.30 7.74 12.88
N GLU A 65 -4.08 6.47 12.56
CA GLU A 65 -2.76 5.83 12.41
C GLU A 65 -2.66 5.14 11.05
N LEU A 66 -1.50 5.30 10.41
CA LEU A 66 -1.05 4.56 9.24
C LEU A 66 -0.33 3.29 9.67
N ARG A 67 -0.61 2.17 8.97
CA ARG A 67 0.02 0.86 9.19
C ARG A 67 0.53 0.29 7.88
N VAL A 68 1.75 -0.24 7.87
CA VAL A 68 2.32 -0.92 6.71
C VAL A 68 1.42 -2.12 6.33
N ARG A 69 0.93 -2.11 5.09
CA ARG A 69 0.18 -3.22 4.47
C ARG A 69 1.06 -4.05 3.54
N PHE A 70 2.07 -3.42 2.95
CA PHE A 70 3.03 -4.03 2.04
C PHE A 70 4.35 -3.23 2.08
N SER A 71 5.49 -3.89 1.92
CA SER A 71 6.80 -3.27 1.95
C SER A 71 7.86 -4.09 1.20
N ILE A 72 8.85 -3.41 0.63
CA ILE A 72 10.06 -4.00 0.03
C ILE A 72 11.29 -3.36 0.68
N GLY A 73 12.32 -4.16 0.91
CA GLY A 73 13.63 -3.75 1.47
C GLY A 73 13.64 -3.44 2.98
N HIS A 74 12.48 -3.25 3.59
CA HIS A 74 12.34 -2.97 5.03
C HIS A 74 12.60 -4.21 5.89
N PRO A 75 13.22 -4.07 7.08
CA PRO A 75 13.25 -5.14 8.09
C PRO A 75 11.86 -5.48 8.63
N ASP A 76 11.56 -6.78 8.73
CA ASP A 76 10.30 -7.34 9.25
C ASP A 76 9.83 -6.74 10.59
N GLU A 77 10.77 -6.48 11.49
CA GLU A 77 10.51 -5.93 12.83
C GLU A 77 9.94 -4.51 12.75
N ILE A 78 10.54 -3.66 11.90
CA ILE A 78 10.06 -2.29 11.65
C ILE A 78 8.66 -2.36 11.05
N VAL A 79 8.45 -3.19 10.02
CA VAL A 79 7.17 -3.32 9.32
C VAL A 79 6.01 -3.70 10.24
N ARG A 80 6.24 -4.63 11.17
CA ARG A 80 5.20 -5.15 12.07
C ARG A 80 4.75 -4.10 13.08
N ASP A 81 5.69 -3.40 13.71
CA ASP A 81 5.42 -2.55 14.86
C ASP A 81 5.21 -1.06 14.51
N LEU A 82 5.67 -0.60 13.35
CA LEU A 82 5.54 0.79 12.93
C LEU A 82 4.07 1.24 12.87
N ARG A 83 3.77 2.30 13.64
CA ARG A 83 2.51 3.07 13.62
C ARG A 83 2.89 4.53 13.45
N ILE A 84 2.40 5.17 12.41
CA ILE A 84 2.65 6.59 12.14
C ILE A 84 1.33 7.33 12.29
N LYS A 85 1.23 8.32 13.18
CA LYS A 85 0.00 9.10 13.31
C LYS A 85 -0.17 10.04 12.11
N VAL A 86 -1.42 10.40 11.81
CA VAL A 86 -1.70 11.48 10.85
C VAL A 86 -1.03 12.77 11.36
N GLY A 87 -0.29 13.45 10.49
CA GLY A 87 0.56 14.61 10.80
C GLY A 87 1.98 14.28 11.27
N GLU A 88 2.29 13.02 11.60
CA GLU A 88 3.60 12.60 12.14
C GLU A 88 4.57 12.17 11.03
N GLY A 89 5.78 12.75 11.01
CA GLY A 89 6.78 12.47 9.99
C GLY A 89 6.36 12.80 8.56
N ILE A 90 7.15 12.36 7.58
CA ILE A 90 6.92 12.68 6.17
C ILE A 90 5.64 11.97 5.65
N VAL A 91 5.53 10.66 5.90
CA VAL A 91 4.32 9.85 5.63
C VAL A 91 3.05 10.41 6.28
N GLY A 92 3.06 10.74 7.58
CA GLY A 92 1.87 11.24 8.27
C GLY A 92 1.46 12.64 7.81
N ARG A 93 2.40 13.53 7.50
CA ARG A 93 2.12 14.84 6.88
C ARG A 93 1.52 14.70 5.49
N ALA A 94 1.92 13.71 4.69
CA ALA A 94 1.31 13.46 3.39
C ALA A 94 -0.17 13.07 3.51
N ALA A 95 -0.51 12.23 4.50
CA ALA A 95 -1.88 11.85 4.81
C ALA A 95 -2.73 13.03 5.36
N GLU A 96 -2.15 13.87 6.22
CA GLU A 96 -2.84 15.05 6.78
C GLU A 96 -3.14 16.09 5.70
N THR A 97 -2.11 16.52 4.97
CA THR A 97 -2.19 17.60 3.97
C THR A 97 -2.89 17.19 2.67
N ARG A 98 -3.04 15.87 2.44
CA ARG A 98 -3.54 15.27 1.19
C ARG A 98 -2.72 15.69 -0.04
N ARG A 99 -1.43 15.97 0.15
CA ARG A 99 -0.45 16.31 -0.87
C ARG A 99 0.76 15.41 -0.73
N SER A 100 1.46 15.16 -1.83
CA SER A 100 2.75 14.47 -1.76
C SER A 100 3.74 15.32 -0.97
N VAL A 101 4.51 14.68 -0.09
CA VAL A 101 5.60 15.30 0.67
C VAL A 101 6.90 14.70 0.17
N ARG A 102 7.83 15.56 -0.22
CA ARG A 102 9.11 15.20 -0.83
C ARG A 102 10.23 15.81 -0.01
N VAL A 103 11.19 14.99 0.42
CA VAL A 103 12.33 15.42 1.22
C VAL A 103 13.63 15.02 0.54
N SER A 104 14.40 16.04 0.16
CA SER A 104 15.70 15.89 -0.52
C SER A 104 16.77 15.27 0.36
N ASP A 105 16.81 15.60 1.66
CA ASP A 105 17.71 14.97 2.63
C ASP A 105 16.99 14.75 3.97
N VAL A 106 16.66 13.51 4.30
CA VAL A 106 15.97 13.12 5.55
C VAL A 106 16.79 13.44 6.80
N ARG A 107 18.12 13.59 6.66
CA ARG A 107 19.00 14.05 7.76
C ARG A 107 18.76 15.52 8.14
N GLN A 108 18.11 16.28 7.26
CA GLN A 108 17.77 17.68 7.44
C GLN A 108 16.29 17.88 7.81
N GLU A 109 15.51 16.79 7.91
CA GLU A 109 14.10 16.81 8.32
C GLU A 109 13.96 16.38 9.80
N PRO A 110 13.69 17.31 10.74
CA PRO A 110 13.58 16.99 12.16
C PRO A 110 12.45 16.02 12.51
N ALA A 111 11.44 15.90 11.65
CA ALA A 111 10.31 14.99 11.84
C ALA A 111 10.53 13.58 11.23
N TYR A 112 11.69 13.29 10.62
CA TYR A 112 11.92 12.00 9.97
C TYR A 112 11.83 10.83 10.95
N ILE A 113 11.12 9.77 10.56
CA ILE A 113 11.00 8.50 11.30
C ILE A 113 11.92 7.50 10.61
N PRO A 114 13.08 7.13 11.19
CA PRO A 114 14.09 6.38 10.44
C PRO A 114 13.69 4.95 10.08
N SER A 115 13.82 4.60 8.80
CA SER A 115 13.67 3.25 8.26
C SER A 115 15.00 2.47 8.30
N LEU A 116 16.02 2.96 7.58
CA LEU A 116 17.39 2.42 7.52
C LEU A 116 18.44 3.55 7.54
N PRO A 117 19.64 3.33 8.13
CA PRO A 117 20.72 4.33 8.17
C PRO A 117 21.29 4.73 6.79
N SER A 118 21.02 3.94 5.75
CA SER A 118 21.43 4.21 4.37
C SER A 118 20.61 5.33 3.72
N ILE A 119 19.35 5.51 4.10
CA ILE A 119 18.42 6.43 3.42
C ILE A 119 18.87 7.88 3.52
N ARG A 120 18.69 8.61 2.42
CA ARG A 120 18.94 10.03 2.29
C ARG A 120 17.72 10.79 1.80
N SER A 121 16.85 10.27 0.94
CA SER A 121 15.65 11.00 0.50
C SER A 121 14.39 10.16 0.63
N GLU A 122 13.23 10.81 0.78
CA GLU A 122 11.91 10.20 0.93
C GLU A 122 10.85 10.93 0.09
N LEU A 123 9.90 10.19 -0.48
CA LEU A 123 8.73 10.69 -1.20
C LEU A 123 7.47 9.93 -0.76
N ALA A 124 6.68 10.57 0.09
CA ALA A 124 5.39 10.08 0.53
C ALA A 124 4.26 10.66 -0.35
N VAL A 125 3.45 9.79 -0.94
CA VAL A 125 2.34 10.13 -1.86
C VAL A 125 1.01 9.62 -1.29
N PRO A 126 0.03 10.50 -0.99
CA PRO A 126 -1.23 10.06 -0.40
C PRO A 126 -2.12 9.32 -1.40
N LEU A 127 -2.62 8.16 -1.00
CA LEU A 127 -3.63 7.41 -1.73
C LEU A 127 -5.01 8.01 -1.43
N ILE A 128 -5.64 8.60 -2.44
CA ILE A 128 -6.94 9.29 -2.31
C ILE A 128 -8.03 8.54 -3.07
N ALA A 129 -9.07 8.11 -2.37
CA ALA A 129 -10.26 7.49 -2.95
C ALA A 129 -11.52 8.21 -2.45
N LYS A 130 -12.45 8.53 -3.36
CA LYS A 130 -13.72 9.24 -3.04
C LYS A 130 -13.50 10.50 -2.17
N ASN A 131 -12.47 11.29 -2.51
CA ASN A 131 -12.05 12.51 -1.81
C ASN A 131 -11.62 12.32 -0.33
N ARG A 132 -11.19 11.09 0.05
CA ARG A 132 -10.61 10.76 1.35
C ARG A 132 -9.24 10.12 1.16
N VAL A 133 -8.32 10.34 2.10
CA VAL A 133 -7.07 9.59 2.16
C VAL A 133 -7.38 8.20 2.73
N VAL A 134 -6.95 7.17 2.01
CA VAL A 134 -7.07 5.75 2.43
C VAL A 134 -5.72 5.15 2.83
N GLY A 135 -4.62 5.84 2.53
CA GLY A 135 -3.26 5.39 2.79
C GLY A 135 -2.21 6.32 2.19
N VAL A 136 -0.96 5.87 2.19
CA VAL A 136 0.20 6.54 1.61
C VAL A 136 1.06 5.48 0.91
N VAL A 137 1.52 5.77 -0.31
CA VAL A 137 2.66 5.09 -0.92
C VAL A 137 3.90 5.85 -0.51
N ASP A 138 4.89 5.14 -0.01
CA ASP A 138 6.14 5.69 0.47
C ASP A 138 7.32 5.08 -0.29
N LEU A 139 8.32 5.93 -0.56
CA LEU A 139 9.47 5.65 -1.42
C LEU A 139 10.71 6.28 -0.81
N GLU A 140 11.75 5.49 -0.58
CA GLU A 140 13.00 5.99 0.00
C GLU A 140 14.21 5.59 -0.84
N ALA A 141 15.25 6.43 -0.83
CA ALA A 141 16.48 6.20 -1.60
C ALA A 141 17.75 6.62 -0.82
N PRO A 142 18.91 5.97 -1.05
CA PRO A 142 20.17 6.22 -0.35
C PRO A 142 20.96 7.42 -0.90
N TRP A 143 20.39 8.18 -1.83
CA TRP A 143 20.98 9.39 -2.41
C TRP A 143 20.10 10.61 -2.07
N PRO A 144 20.69 11.76 -1.73
CA PRO A 144 19.92 12.99 -1.58
C PRO A 144 19.38 13.44 -2.94
N ASP A 145 18.33 14.27 -2.93
CA ASP A 145 17.69 14.89 -4.11
C ASP A 145 17.20 13.89 -5.20
N PHE A 146 17.08 12.60 -4.87
CA PHE A 146 16.73 11.54 -5.81
C PHE A 146 15.35 11.72 -6.44
N PHE A 147 14.38 12.18 -5.67
CA PHE A 147 13.02 12.45 -6.13
C PHE A 147 12.92 13.88 -6.68
N THR A 148 12.51 14.04 -7.94
CA THR A 148 12.31 15.35 -8.58
C THR A 148 10.95 15.44 -9.29
N ASP A 149 10.43 16.65 -9.52
CA ASP A 149 9.08 16.84 -10.08
C ASP A 149 8.98 16.39 -11.56
N SER A 150 10.12 16.40 -12.27
CA SER A 150 10.29 15.72 -13.54
C SER A 150 10.70 14.27 -13.28
N GLY A 151 9.74 13.33 -13.37
CA GLY A 151 9.94 11.89 -13.15
C GLY A 151 10.80 11.17 -14.19
N GLY A 152 11.98 11.71 -14.52
CA GLY A 152 13.03 11.04 -15.26
C GLY A 152 14.06 10.45 -14.29
N PRO A 153 14.63 9.28 -14.60
CA PRO A 153 15.71 8.73 -13.80
C PRO A 153 16.91 9.68 -13.86
N HIS A 154 17.42 10.14 -12.70
CA HIS A 154 18.80 10.58 -12.67
C HIS A 154 19.66 9.35 -12.91
N CYS A 155 20.35 9.33 -14.04
CA CYS A 155 21.35 8.31 -14.34
C CYS A 155 22.32 8.24 -13.16
N ARG A 156 22.62 7.03 -12.70
CA ARG A 156 23.64 6.80 -11.68
C ARG A 156 24.92 7.49 -12.16
N GLY A 157 25.44 8.41 -11.35
CA GLY A 157 26.80 8.92 -11.54
C GLY A 157 27.78 7.75 -11.41
N ASP A 158 28.80 7.74 -12.27
CA ASP A 158 29.79 6.66 -12.41
C ASP A 158 30.50 6.28 -11.09
#